data_AF-V4IQY8-F1
#
_entry.id   AF-V4IQY8-F1
#
_cell.length_a   1.000
_cell.length_b   1.000
_cell.length_c   1.000
_cell.angle_alpha   90.00
_cell.angle_beta   90.00
_cell.angle_gamma   90.00
#
_symmetry.space_group_name_H-M   'P 1'
#
loop_
_entity.id
_entity.type
_entity.pdbx_description
1 polymer ?
#
loop_
_entity_poly.entity_id
_entity_poly.type
_entity_poly.pdbx_seq_one_letter_code
_entity_poly.pdbx_strand_id
1 'polypeptide(L)'
;MILLTVITTLVVAQRLSELALARRNLKWALAHGAIEYGADHYWLFVVLHSGWLVGFNLEWWITKPTAPAIWPLLLVGIVLAQILRYWAITSLGKYWNTRIVVFPGDALVKTGPYRYLKHPNYLAVVIELAAIPLLLGSWRTAVVASLLNAIMLFFIRIPAEQQALKQ
;
A
#
# COMPACT_ATOMS: atom_id res chain seq x y z
N MET A 1 -3.73 23.86 5.93
CA MET A 1 -3.65 23.97 4.46
C MET A 1 -2.28 23.55 3.95
N ILE A 2 -1.18 24.22 4.31
CA ILE A 2 0.18 23.85 3.88
C ILE A 2 0.51 22.36 4.15
N LEU A 3 0.28 21.89 5.38
CA LEU A 3 0.53 20.49 5.77
C LEU A 3 -0.25 19.50 4.90
N LEU A 4 -1.55 19.75 4.65
CA LEU A 4 -2.38 18.92 3.79
C LEU A 4 -1.81 18.86 2.37
N THR A 5 -1.46 20.01 1.80
CA THR A 5 -0.91 20.10 0.44
C THR A 5 0.42 19.36 0.32
N VAL A 6 1.32 19.51 1.30
CA VAL A 6 2.61 18.81 1.32
C VAL A 6 2.40 17.31 1.41
N ILE A 7 1.62 16.84 2.39
CA ILE A 7 1.36 15.40 2.57
C ILE A 7 0.70 14.81 1.32
N THR A 8 -0.33 15.47 0.79
CA THR A 8 -1.04 14.99 -0.40
C THR A 8 -0.10 14.90 -1.60
N THR A 9 0.73 15.92 -1.83
CA THR A 9 1.68 15.93 -2.95
C THR A 9 2.71 14.81 -2.82
N LEU A 10 3.26 14.62 -1.62
CA LEU A 10 4.21 13.54 -1.35
C LEU A 10 3.59 12.16 -1.57
N VAL A 11 2.38 11.93 -1.05
CA VAL A 11 1.65 10.67 -1.20
C VAL A 11 1.32 10.40 -2.67
N VAL A 12 0.87 11.40 -3.42
CA VAL A 12 0.60 11.26 -4.86
C VAL A 12 1.87 10.93 -5.63
N ALA A 13 2.95 11.67 -5.42
CA ALA A 13 4.22 11.43 -6.08
C ALA A 13 4.76 10.02 -5.76
N GLN A 14 4.68 9.61 -4.50
CA GLN A 14 5.03 8.26 -4.07
C GLN A 14 4.18 7.20 -4.77
N ARG A 15 2.85 7.33 -4.79
CA ARG A 15 1.97 6.34 -5.44
C ARG A 15 2.23 6.24 -6.94
N LEU A 16 2.45 7.36 -7.62
CA LEU A 16 2.77 7.36 -9.05
C LEU A 16 4.12 6.70 -9.34
N SER A 17 5.15 6.98 -8.52
CA SER A 17 6.46 6.34 -8.67
C SER A 17 6.42 4.83 -8.41
N GLU A 18 5.69 4.40 -7.38
CA GLU A 18 5.44 2.98 -7.09
C GLU A 18 4.68 2.28 -8.23
N LEU A 19 3.65 2.92 -8.80
CA LEU A 19 2.93 2.38 -9.95
C LEU A 19 3.81 2.31 -11.20
N ALA A 20 4.66 3.31 -11.44
CA ALA A 20 5.60 3.29 -12.56
C ALA A 20 6.62 2.14 -12.40
N LEU A 21 7.15 1.94 -11.19
CA LEU A 21 8.03 0.82 -10.88
C LEU A 21 7.32 -0.53 -11.06
N ALA A 22 6.10 -0.68 -10.53
CA ALA A 22 5.31 -1.90 -10.64
C ALA A 22 5.00 -2.24 -12.10
N ARG A 23 4.70 -1.24 -12.95
CA ARG A 23 4.50 -1.44 -14.40
C ARG A 23 5.77 -1.92 -15.10
N ARG A 24 6.92 -1.33 -14.76
CA ARG A 24 8.23 -1.76 -15.31
C ARG A 24 8.55 -3.19 -14.91
N ASN A 25 8.38 -3.52 -13.64
CA ASN A 25 8.59 -4.87 -13.11
C ASN A 25 7.61 -5.88 -13.71
N LEU A 26 6.33 -5.51 -13.89
CA LEU A 26 5.33 -6.38 -14.53
C LEU A 26 5.76 -6.76 -15.95
N LYS A 27 6.13 -5.76 -16.76
CA LYS A 27 6.57 -6.00 -18.14
C LYS A 27 7.81 -6.92 -18.18
N TRP A 28 8.76 -6.69 -17.28
CA TRP A 28 9.93 -7.56 -17.16
C TRP A 28 9.53 -8.98 -16.74
N ALA A 29 8.68 -9.12 -15.72
CA ALA A 29 8.28 -10.42 -15.19
C ALA A 29 7.53 -11.28 -16.22
N LEU A 30 6.55 -10.70 -16.91
CA LEU A 30 5.79 -11.39 -17.96
C LEU A 30 6.71 -11.85 -19.11
N ALA A 31 7.70 -11.03 -19.48
CA ALA A 31 8.69 -11.41 -20.49
C ALA A 31 9.62 -12.56 -20.05
N HIS A 32 9.68 -12.87 -18.75
CA HIS A 32 10.48 -13.94 -18.17
C HIS A 32 9.61 -15.08 -17.64
N GLY A 33 8.40 -15.25 -18.18
CA GLY A 33 7.54 -16.40 -17.89
C GLY A 33 6.73 -16.31 -16.60
N ALA A 34 6.67 -15.13 -15.96
CA ALA A 34 5.75 -14.94 -14.85
C ALA A 34 4.28 -14.90 -15.33
N ILE A 35 3.37 -15.31 -14.45
CA ILE A 35 1.94 -15.30 -14.70
C ILE A 35 1.29 -14.31 -13.73
N GLU A 36 0.42 -13.46 -14.26
CA GLU A 36 -0.40 -12.55 -13.46
C GLU A 36 -1.65 -13.27 -12.96
N TYR A 37 -1.92 -13.18 -11.67
CA TYR A 37 -3.11 -13.70 -11.02
C TYR A 37 -3.95 -12.55 -10.45
N GLY A 38 -5.28 -12.75 -10.43
CA GLY A 38 -6.17 -11.82 -9.74
C GLY A 38 -6.29 -10.43 -10.38
N ALA A 39 -6.15 -10.35 -11.71
CA ALA A 39 -6.35 -9.12 -12.46
C ALA A 39 -7.77 -8.54 -12.25
N ASP A 40 -8.77 -9.42 -12.13
CA ASP A 40 -10.20 -9.07 -12.03
C ASP A 40 -10.55 -8.21 -10.81
N HIS A 41 -9.74 -8.27 -9.75
CA HIS A 41 -9.98 -7.53 -8.51
C HIS A 41 -8.91 -6.47 -8.22
N TYR A 42 -7.92 -6.27 -9.10
CA TYR A 42 -6.91 -5.23 -8.92
C TYR A 42 -7.51 -3.81 -8.91
N TRP A 43 -8.54 -3.57 -9.73
CA TRP A 43 -9.20 -2.26 -9.82
C TRP A 43 -9.81 -1.82 -8.48
N LEU A 44 -10.25 -2.77 -7.63
CA LEU A 44 -10.77 -2.46 -6.29
C LEU A 44 -9.70 -1.73 -5.46
N PHE A 45 -8.44 -2.18 -5.53
CA PHE A 45 -7.35 -1.54 -4.78
C PHE A 45 -7.06 -0.14 -5.31
N VAL A 46 -7.17 0.07 -6.62
CA VAL A 46 -7.03 1.41 -7.21
C VAL A 46 -8.15 2.33 -6.71
N VAL A 47 -9.41 1.87 -6.77
CA VAL A 47 -10.57 2.65 -6.28
C VAL A 47 -10.44 2.96 -4.80
N LEU A 48 -10.04 2.00 -3.97
CA LEU A 48 -9.83 2.21 -2.53
C LEU A 48 -8.77 3.29 -2.27
N HIS A 49 -7.60 3.22 -2.90
CA HIS A 49 -6.51 4.16 -2.64
C HIS A 49 -6.79 5.55 -3.23
N SER A 50 -7.43 5.63 -4.40
CA SER A 50 -7.88 6.89 -4.98
C SER A 50 -9.00 7.52 -4.15
N GLY A 51 -9.98 6.71 -3.73
CA GLY A 51 -11.08 7.15 -2.87
C GLY A 51 -10.59 7.60 -1.50
N TRP A 52 -9.61 6.90 -0.92
CA TRP A 52 -8.95 7.32 0.32
C TRP A 52 -8.23 8.67 0.16
N LEU A 53 -7.47 8.86 -0.91
CA LEU A 53 -6.75 10.10 -1.19
C LEU A 53 -7.71 11.29 -1.32
N VAL A 54 -8.80 11.12 -2.08
CA VAL A 54 -9.85 12.12 -2.23
C VAL A 54 -10.58 12.34 -0.90
N GLY A 55 -10.91 11.25 -0.20
CA GLY A 55 -11.69 11.24 1.03
C GLY A 55 -11.08 12.09 2.14
N PHE A 56 -9.78 11.88 2.46
CA PHE A 56 -9.17 12.64 3.55
C PHE A 56 -8.98 14.12 3.17
N ASN A 57 -8.74 14.42 1.88
CA ASN A 57 -8.67 15.79 1.41
C ASN A 57 -10.02 16.49 1.57
N LEU A 58 -11.11 15.87 1.11
CA LEU A 58 -12.46 16.41 1.23
C LEU A 58 -12.88 16.57 2.70
N GLU A 59 -12.64 15.56 3.53
CA GLU A 59 -12.95 15.62 4.96
C GLU A 59 -12.19 16.76 5.65
N TRP A 60 -10.90 16.93 5.36
CA TRP A 60 -10.10 18.04 5.87
C TRP A 60 -10.66 19.40 5.43
N TRP A 61 -11.04 19.56 4.15
CA TRP A 61 -11.60 20.81 3.63
C TRP A 61 -12.94 21.18 4.28
N ILE A 62 -13.78 20.18 4.57
CA ILE A 62 -15.09 20.36 5.19
C ILE A 62 -14.95 20.67 6.69
N THR A 63 -14.14 19.89 7.40
CA THR A 63 -14.07 19.93 8.88
C THR A 63 -13.00 20.88 9.42
N LYS A 64 -11.99 21.22 8.61
CA LYS A 64 -10.83 22.06 8.96
C LYS A 64 -10.25 21.72 10.34
N PRO A 65 -9.90 20.45 10.57
CA PRO A 65 -9.56 19.97 11.89
C PRO A 65 -8.22 20.54 12.35
N THR A 66 -8.05 20.63 13.67
CA THR A 66 -6.75 20.86 14.30
C THR A 66 -5.97 19.55 14.38
N ALA A 67 -4.64 19.61 14.38
CA ALA A 67 -3.80 18.43 14.52
C ALA A 67 -4.12 17.70 15.85
N PRO A 68 -4.23 16.37 15.85
CA PRO A 68 -4.51 15.61 17.06
C PRO A 68 -3.32 15.65 18.02
N ALA A 69 -3.54 15.54 19.33
CA ALA A 69 -2.46 15.51 20.33
C ALA A 69 -1.45 14.37 20.10
N ILE A 70 -1.90 13.27 19.49
CA ILE A 70 -1.10 12.09 19.16
C ILE A 70 -0.30 12.23 17.85
N TRP A 71 -0.25 13.42 17.23
CA TRP A 71 0.45 13.64 15.96
C TRP A 71 1.92 13.15 15.94
N PRO A 72 2.73 13.22 17.02
CA PRO A 72 4.11 12.74 16.97
C PRO A 72 4.17 11.23 16.79
N LEU A 73 3.28 10.50 17.49
CA LEU A 73 3.18 9.04 17.38
C LEU A 73 2.74 8.62 15.98
N LEU A 74 1.76 9.34 15.40
CA LEU A 74 1.31 9.08 14.03
C LEU A 74 2.43 9.33 13.02
N LEU A 75 3.20 10.41 13.19
CA LEU A 75 4.34 10.71 12.33
C LEU A 75 5.42 9.62 12.40
N VAL A 76 5.76 9.15 13.62
CA VAL A 76 6.68 8.02 13.80
C VAL A 76 6.15 6.77 13.10
N GLY A 77 4.87 6.46 13.26
CA GLY A 77 4.23 5.34 12.56
C GLY A 77 4.36 5.43 11.04
N ILE A 78 4.11 6.61 10.47
CA ILE A 78 4.25 6.86 9.02
C ILE A 78 5.70 6.66 8.58
N VAL A 79 6.67 7.22 9.31
CA VAL A 79 8.10 7.09 8.97
C VAL A 79 8.53 5.62 9.00
N LEU A 80 8.14 4.87 10.03
CA LEU A 80 8.45 3.45 10.13
C LEU A 80 7.78 2.64 9.01
N ALA A 81 6.54 2.97 8.63
CA ALA A 81 5.86 2.34 7.52
C ALA A 81 6.60 2.57 6.19
N GLN A 82 7.08 3.80 5.96
CA GLN A 82 7.86 4.14 4.77
C GLN A 82 9.19 3.37 4.72
N ILE A 83 9.91 3.30 5.84
CA ILE A 83 11.15 2.51 5.94
C ILE A 83 10.86 1.05 5.62
N LEU A 84 9.84 0.46 6.25
CA LEU A 84 9.45 -0.93 6.03
C LEU A 84 9.06 -1.20 4.57
N ARG A 85 8.31 -0.28 3.96
CA ARG A 85 7.89 -0.35 2.56
C ARG A 85 9.08 -0.38 1.63
N TYR A 86 9.99 0.59 1.72
CA TYR A 86 11.13 0.65 0.81
C TYR A 86 12.14 -0.46 1.08
N TRP A 87 12.27 -0.92 2.32
CA TRP A 87 13.02 -2.13 2.63
C TRP A 87 12.40 -3.37 1.97
N ALA A 88 11.06 -3.49 1.96
CA ALA A 88 10.36 -4.59 1.29
C ALA A 88 10.47 -4.50 -0.25
N ILE A 89 10.33 -3.32 -0.82
CA ILE A 89 10.48 -3.06 -2.26
C ILE A 89 11.89 -3.42 -2.72
N THR A 90 12.91 -2.91 -2.02
CA THR A 90 14.31 -3.16 -2.37
C THR A 90 14.71 -4.62 -2.19
N SER A 91 14.19 -5.30 -1.16
CA SER A 91 14.46 -6.73 -0.92
C SER A 91 13.88 -7.65 -2.00
N LEU A 92 12.71 -7.32 -2.56
CA LEU A 92 12.13 -8.04 -3.69
C LEU A 92 12.72 -7.59 -5.04
N GLY A 93 13.15 -6.33 -5.15
CA GLY A 93 13.69 -5.77 -6.39
C GLY A 93 12.71 -5.90 -7.55
N LYS A 94 13.14 -6.61 -8.60
CA LYS A 94 12.35 -6.85 -9.83
C LYS A 94 11.12 -7.74 -9.61
N TYR A 95 11.08 -8.52 -8.54
CA TYR A 95 9.92 -9.35 -8.16
C TYR A 95 8.82 -8.53 -7.49
N TRP A 96 9.10 -7.29 -7.07
CA TRP A 96 8.09 -6.46 -6.43
C TRP A 96 7.05 -5.99 -7.45
N ASN A 97 5.77 -6.20 -7.13
CA ASN A 97 4.66 -5.68 -7.92
C ASN A 97 3.47 -5.31 -7.03
N THR A 98 2.63 -4.39 -7.52
CA THR A 98 1.31 -4.12 -6.92
C THR A 98 0.27 -5.16 -7.35
N ARG A 99 0.53 -5.90 -8.43
CA ARG A 99 -0.28 -7.04 -8.91
C ARG A 99 0.24 -8.36 -8.35
N ILE A 100 -0.57 -9.42 -8.36
CA ILE A 100 -0.08 -10.75 -7.96
C ILE A 100 0.61 -11.32 -9.19
N VAL A 101 1.93 -11.45 -9.12
CA VAL A 101 2.76 -11.97 -10.19
C VAL A 101 3.58 -13.10 -9.62
N VAL A 102 3.43 -14.31 -10.16
CA VAL A 102 4.12 -15.51 -9.68
C VAL A 102 4.99 -16.06 -10.78
N PHE A 103 6.21 -16.46 -10.41
CA PHE A 103 7.13 -17.21 -11.27
C PHE A 103 6.99 -18.69 -10.93
N PRO A 104 6.44 -19.53 -11.82
CA PRO A 104 6.27 -20.95 -11.55
C PRO A 104 7.60 -21.62 -11.20
N GLY A 105 7.65 -22.32 -10.07
CA GLY A 105 8.84 -23.03 -9.60
C GLY A 105 9.93 -22.18 -8.94
N ASP A 106 9.78 -20.85 -8.87
CA ASP A 106 10.78 -19.97 -8.26
C ASP A 106 10.64 -19.94 -6.73
N ALA A 107 11.77 -19.91 -6.01
CA ALA A 107 11.74 -19.93 -4.55
C ALA A 107 11.29 -18.58 -3.98
N LEU A 108 10.46 -18.61 -2.92
CA LEU A 108 10.04 -17.40 -2.21
C LEU A 108 11.26 -16.64 -1.65
N VAL A 109 11.27 -15.32 -1.86
CA VAL A 109 12.28 -14.42 -1.31
C VAL A 109 12.16 -14.39 0.21
N LYS A 110 13.25 -14.73 0.92
CA LYS A 110 13.32 -14.75 2.40
C LYS A 110 14.35 -13.75 2.96
N THR A 111 14.74 -12.76 2.16
CA THR A 111 15.73 -11.73 2.55
C THR A 111 15.04 -10.46 3.06
N GLY A 112 15.78 -9.65 3.82
CA GLY A 112 15.28 -8.39 4.37
C GLY A 112 14.09 -8.57 5.32
N PRO A 113 13.01 -7.79 5.20
CA PRO A 113 11.89 -7.85 6.14
C PRO A 113 11.08 -9.14 6.00
N TYR A 114 11.21 -9.85 4.86
CA TYR A 114 10.53 -11.12 4.61
C TYR A 114 11.03 -12.28 5.48
N ARG A 115 12.17 -12.10 6.17
CA ARG A 115 12.64 -13.03 7.20
C ARG A 115 11.76 -13.02 8.46
N TYR A 116 11.13 -11.89 8.75
CA TYR A 116 10.37 -11.66 9.99
C TYR A 116 8.87 -11.61 9.76
N LEU A 117 8.44 -11.09 8.61
CA LEU A 117 7.03 -10.87 8.26
C LEU A 117 6.71 -11.51 6.91
N LYS A 118 5.56 -12.18 6.80
CA LYS A 118 5.10 -12.73 5.51
C LYS A 118 4.78 -11.65 4.49
N HIS A 119 4.17 -10.53 4.94
CA HIS A 119 3.72 -9.45 4.07
C HIS A 119 4.09 -8.07 4.64
N PRO A 120 5.38 -7.71 4.70
CA PRO A 120 5.84 -6.43 5.27
C PRO A 120 5.27 -5.21 4.53
N ASN A 121 5.08 -5.30 3.20
CA ASN A 121 4.48 -4.21 2.42
C ASN A 121 2.99 -3.99 2.77
N TYR A 122 2.24 -5.05 3.10
CA TYR A 122 0.84 -4.91 3.52
C TYR A 122 0.74 -4.24 4.89
N LEU A 123 1.67 -4.53 5.80
CA LEU A 123 1.74 -3.84 7.09
C LEU A 123 1.99 -2.33 6.89
N ALA A 124 2.91 -1.95 6.01
CA ALA A 124 3.14 -0.55 5.68
C ALA A 124 1.88 0.14 5.12
N VAL A 125 1.17 -0.50 4.19
CA VAL A 125 -0.10 0.01 3.64
C VAL A 125 -1.16 0.22 4.74
N VAL A 126 -1.32 -0.76 5.64
CA VAL A 126 -2.30 -0.67 6.75
C VAL A 126 -1.97 0.52 7.65
N ILE A 127 -0.70 0.69 8.03
CA ILE A 127 -0.27 1.80 8.88
C ILE A 127 -0.52 3.13 8.17
N GLU A 128 -0.15 3.26 6.89
CA GLU A 128 -0.35 4.50 6.12
C GLU A 128 -1.81 4.88 5.95
N LEU A 129 -2.67 3.93 5.58
CA LEU A 129 -4.10 4.17 5.37
C LEU A 129 -4.79 4.71 6.62
N ALA A 130 -4.34 4.28 7.80
CA ALA A 130 -4.85 4.78 9.08
C ALA A 130 -4.15 6.08 9.52
N ALA A 131 -2.82 6.08 9.55
CA ALA A 131 -2.05 7.14 10.22
C ALA A 131 -2.06 8.47 9.45
N ILE A 132 -2.07 8.46 8.12
CA ILE A 132 -2.04 9.70 7.33
C ILE A 132 -3.34 10.51 7.49
N PRO A 133 -4.55 9.94 7.32
CA PRO A 133 -5.78 10.71 7.55
C PRO A 133 -5.92 11.10 9.02
N LEU A 134 -5.53 10.23 9.97
CA LEU A 134 -5.55 10.57 11.40
C LEU A 134 -4.63 11.76 11.71
N LEU A 135 -3.43 11.81 11.12
CA LEU A 135 -2.49 12.93 11.30
C LEU A 135 -3.12 14.25 10.83
N LEU A 136 -3.95 14.18 9.79
CA LEU A 136 -4.72 15.28 9.24
C LEU A 136 -6.07 15.48 9.93
N GLY A 137 -6.40 14.74 11.00
CA GLY A 137 -7.69 14.84 11.70
C GLY A 137 -8.90 14.28 10.93
N SER A 138 -8.68 13.63 9.79
CA SER A 138 -9.70 13.00 8.93
C SER A 138 -9.98 11.56 9.36
N TRP A 139 -10.49 11.40 10.58
CA TRP A 139 -10.64 10.09 11.23
C TRP A 139 -11.71 9.21 10.55
N ARG A 140 -12.74 9.81 9.93
CA ARG A 140 -13.79 9.03 9.26
C ARG A 140 -13.20 8.29 8.07
N THR A 141 -12.42 9.01 7.25
CA THR A 141 -11.67 8.42 6.14
C THR A 141 -10.69 7.36 6.63
N ALA A 142 -9.97 7.60 7.73
CA ALA A 142 -9.06 6.61 8.30
C ALA A 142 -9.76 5.28 8.60
N VAL A 143 -10.90 5.34 9.30
CA VAL A 143 -11.66 4.15 9.71
C VAL A 143 -12.25 3.44 8.49
N VAL A 144 -12.94 4.16 7.61
CA VAL A 144 -13.60 3.57 6.43
C VAL A 144 -12.57 2.90 5.52
N ALA A 145 -11.47 3.59 5.20
CA ALA A 145 -10.45 3.03 4.31
C ALA A 145 -9.71 1.86 4.95
N SER A 146 -9.43 1.90 6.26
CA SER A 146 -8.77 0.79 6.95
C SER A 146 -9.64 -0.46 6.98
N LEU A 147 -10.95 -0.32 7.23
CA LEU A 147 -11.89 -1.44 7.22
C LEU A 147 -12.02 -2.04 5.82
N LEU A 148 -12.21 -1.20 4.79
CA LEU A 148 -12.29 -1.67 3.41
C LEU A 148 -10.99 -2.37 2.99
N ASN A 149 -9.82 -1.81 3.35
CA ASN A 149 -8.54 -2.43 3.07
C ASN A 149 -8.39 -3.79 3.76
N ALA A 150 -8.79 -3.89 5.04
CA ALA A 150 -8.74 -5.15 5.76
C ALA A 150 -9.62 -6.22 5.08
N ILE A 151 -10.85 -5.87 4.73
CA ILE A 151 -11.76 -6.77 4.01
C ILE A 151 -11.13 -7.24 2.69
N MET A 152 -10.60 -6.32 1.89
CA MET A 152 -10.00 -6.66 0.61
C MET A 152 -8.73 -7.50 0.74
N LEU A 153 -7.89 -7.24 1.75
CA LEU A 153 -6.69 -8.03 1.99
C LEU A 153 -7.04 -9.46 2.44
N PHE A 154 -7.93 -9.61 3.43
CA PHE A 154 -8.25 -10.90 4.03
C PHE A 154 -9.10 -11.80 3.12
N PHE A 155 -10.07 -11.23 2.40
CA PHE A 155 -11.03 -12.02 1.64
C PHE A 155 -10.69 -12.18 0.16
N ILE A 156 -9.86 -11.29 -0.40
CA ILE A 156 -9.57 -11.30 -1.84
C ILE A 156 -8.08 -11.56 -2.06
N ARG A 157 -7.21 -10.68 -1.55
CA ARG A 157 -5.80 -10.67 -1.95
C ARG A 157 -4.99 -11.83 -1.40
N ILE A 158 -5.05 -12.05 -0.09
CA ILE A 158 -4.26 -13.12 0.57
C ILE A 158 -4.69 -14.50 0.05
N PRO A 159 -6.01 -14.82 -0.06
CA PRO A 159 -6.44 -16.08 -0.66
C PRO A 159 -5.97 -16.26 -2.11
N ALA A 160 -6.09 -15.21 -2.94
CA ALA A 160 -5.64 -15.26 -4.33
C ALA A 160 -4.11 -15.48 -4.44
N GLU A 161 -3.33 -14.82 -3.60
CA GLU A 161 -1.87 -15.00 -3.54
C GLU A 161 -1.49 -16.42 -3.08
N GLN A 162 -2.18 -16.94 -2.06
CA GLN A 162 -1.95 -18.31 -1.58
C GLN A 162 -2.36 -19.38 -2.59
N GLN A 163 -3.40 -19.15 -3.39
CA GLN A 163 -3.78 -20.04 -4.48
C GLN A 163 -2.74 -20.00 -5.61
N ALA A 164 -2.27 -18.80 -5.97
CA ALA A 164 -1.26 -18.62 -7.00
C ALA A 164 0.09 -19.28 -6.65
N LEU A 165 0.48 -19.26 -5.37
CA LEU A 165 1.71 -19.91 -4.89
C LEU A 165 1.64 -21.45 -4.80
N LYS A 166 0.44 -22.05 -4.96
CA LYS A 166 0.25 -23.52 -4.94
C LYS A 166 0.28 -24.14 -6.34
N GLN A 167 0.28 -23.33 -7.40
CA GLN A 167 0.37 -23.77 -8.80
C GLN A 167 1.83 -23.80 -9.25
#